data_AF-A0ABD6CP35-F1
#
_entry.id   AF-A0ABD6CP35-F1
#
_cell.length_a   1.000
_cell.length_b   1.000
_cell.length_c   1.000
_cell.angle_alpha   90.00
_cell.angle_beta   90.00
_cell.angle_gamma   90.00
#
_symmetry.space_group_name_H-M   'P 1'
#
loop_
_entity.id
_entity.type
_entity.pdbx_description
1 polymer ?
#
loop_
_entity_poly.entity_id
_entity_poly.type
_entity_poly.pdbx_seq_one_letter_code
_entity_poly.pdbx_strand_id
1 'polypeptide(L)'
;TTGMTSYLLDESLLATGDGLFIESVARPDLEEGDEGAPDAARMLYESLQERVLSLPDDTLVGGAHFSDAAVPAEDGTYTAPIGELKAEMDALTMEEDEFAELILSDMPPRPANYEEIIATNLGQNAVDDEEAFTLELGPNNCAASQESLAGD
;
A
#
# COMPACT_ATOMS: atom_id res chain seq x y z
N THR A 1 2.05 -7.11 -4.68
CA THR A 1 2.90 -8.25 -5.03
C THR A 1 2.03 -9.44 -5.39
N THR A 2 2.57 -10.41 -6.12
CA THR A 2 1.89 -11.66 -6.50
C THR A 2 1.50 -12.53 -5.29
N GLY A 3 2.23 -12.38 -4.17
CA GLY A 3 1.95 -13.06 -2.90
C GLY A 3 1.08 -12.28 -1.91
N MET A 4 0.55 -11.11 -2.29
CA MET A 4 -0.24 -10.27 -1.38
C MET A 4 -1.49 -11.01 -0.90
N THR A 5 -1.76 -10.95 0.40
CA THR A 5 -2.89 -11.63 1.05
C THR A 5 -3.61 -10.67 1.98
N SER A 6 -4.94 -10.69 1.96
CA SER A 6 -5.78 -9.92 2.88
C SER A 6 -6.43 -10.81 3.93
N TYR A 7 -6.71 -10.27 5.11
CA TYR A 7 -7.34 -10.98 6.22
C TYR A 7 -8.69 -10.35 6.56
N LEU A 8 -9.77 -11.11 6.41
CA LEU A 8 -11.10 -10.71 6.87
C LEU A 8 -11.27 -11.14 8.33
N LEU A 9 -11.36 -10.15 9.22
CA LEU A 9 -11.50 -10.32 10.66
C LEU A 9 -12.96 -10.12 11.06
N ASP A 10 -13.53 -11.13 11.72
CA ASP A 10 -14.90 -11.12 12.25
C ASP A 10 -15.95 -10.62 11.25
N GLU A 11 -15.78 -10.97 9.97
CA GLU A 11 -16.65 -10.58 8.85
C GLU A 11 -16.90 -9.07 8.70
N SER A 12 -16.08 -8.23 9.33
CA SER A 12 -16.35 -6.78 9.47
C SER A 12 -15.16 -5.88 9.13
N LEU A 13 -13.93 -6.36 9.33
CA LEU A 13 -12.72 -5.61 8.98
C LEU A 13 -11.86 -6.43 8.02
N LEU A 14 -11.63 -5.92 6.82
CA LEU A 14 -10.68 -6.45 5.87
C LEU A 14 -9.35 -5.71 6.00
N ALA A 15 -8.35 -6.38 6.60
CA ALA A 15 -6.97 -5.92 6.56
C ALA A 15 -6.37 -6.23 5.19
N THR A 16 -6.22 -5.22 4.35
CA THR A 16 -5.91 -5.35 2.92
C THR A 16 -4.42 -5.38 2.60
N GLY A 17 -3.56 -5.17 3.60
CA GLY A 17 -2.13 -4.97 3.37
C GLY A 17 -1.91 -3.75 2.49
N ASP A 18 -1.10 -3.89 1.44
CA ASP A 18 -0.87 -2.83 0.47
C ASP A 18 -1.78 -2.90 -0.77
N GLY A 19 -2.89 -3.64 -0.71
CA GLY A 19 -3.78 -3.82 -1.86
C GLY A 19 -4.71 -2.64 -2.10
N LEU A 20 -5.46 -2.28 -1.06
CA LEU A 20 -6.42 -1.17 -1.05
C LEU A 20 -6.17 -0.33 0.20
N PHE A 21 -6.04 0.98 0.02
CA PHE A 21 -5.96 1.97 1.08
C PHE A 21 -7.25 2.80 1.11
N ILE A 22 -7.41 3.66 2.12
CA ILE A 22 -8.61 4.51 2.24
C ILE A 22 -8.67 5.62 1.18
N GLU A 23 -7.57 5.91 0.49
CA GLU A 23 -7.47 7.01 -0.49
C GLU A 23 -6.76 6.61 -1.79
N SER A 24 -6.28 5.36 -1.90
CA SER A 24 -5.52 4.89 -3.06
C SER A 24 -5.46 3.36 -3.13
N VAL A 25 -4.77 2.83 -4.13
CA VAL A 25 -4.51 1.39 -4.31
C VAL A 25 -3.01 1.12 -4.43
N ALA A 26 -2.62 -0.15 -4.41
CA ALA A 26 -1.22 -0.56 -4.54
C ALA A 26 -0.52 0.02 -5.76
N ARG A 27 0.75 0.38 -5.61
CA ARG A 27 1.66 0.55 -6.76
C ARG A 27 2.08 -0.82 -7.32
N PRO A 28 2.08 -1.01 -8.65
CA PRO A 28 2.36 -2.32 -9.25
C PRO A 28 3.84 -2.57 -9.62
N ASP A 29 4.73 -1.59 -9.48
CA ASP A 29 6.08 -1.59 -10.09
C ASP A 29 7.24 -2.05 -9.18
N LEU A 30 6.98 -2.49 -7.95
CA LEU A 30 8.06 -2.82 -7.00
C LEU A 30 8.62 -4.25 -7.15
N GLU A 31 7.79 -5.24 -7.47
CA GLU A 31 8.20 -6.66 -7.46
C GLU A 31 8.97 -7.07 -8.71
N GLU A 32 8.45 -6.72 -9.88
CA GLU A 32 9.03 -7.07 -11.20
C GLU A 32 9.49 -5.83 -11.98
N GLY A 33 9.52 -4.65 -11.34
CA GLY A 33 9.87 -3.40 -11.99
C GLY A 33 8.83 -2.91 -12.99
N ASP A 34 9.23 -1.96 -13.86
CA ASP A 34 8.34 -1.34 -14.85
C ASP A 34 7.85 -2.34 -15.91
N GLU A 35 8.62 -3.41 -16.17
CA GLU A 35 8.26 -4.42 -17.15
C GLU A 35 7.08 -5.28 -16.68
N GLY A 36 7.02 -5.63 -15.38
CA GLY A 36 5.92 -6.41 -14.81
C GLY A 36 4.76 -5.57 -14.26
N ALA A 37 4.93 -4.26 -14.14
CA ALA A 37 3.91 -3.35 -13.61
C ALA A 37 2.53 -3.46 -14.31
N PRO A 38 2.42 -3.61 -15.65
CA PRO A 38 1.13 -3.77 -16.30
C PRO A 38 0.37 -5.05 -15.88
N ASP A 39 1.08 -6.16 -15.70
CA ASP A 39 0.46 -7.43 -15.30
C ASP A 39 0.08 -7.42 -13.82
N ALA A 40 0.91 -6.80 -12.97
CA ALA A 40 0.59 -6.57 -11.57
C ALA A 40 -0.61 -5.63 -11.38
N ALA A 41 -0.78 -4.62 -12.23
CA ALA A 41 -1.96 -3.74 -12.20
C ALA A 41 -3.25 -4.51 -12.54
N ARG A 42 -3.23 -5.38 -13.55
CA ARG A 42 -4.39 -6.25 -13.88
C ARG A 42 -4.71 -7.24 -12.77
N MET A 43 -3.68 -7.84 -12.17
CA MET A 43 -3.86 -8.75 -11.02
C MET A 43 -4.46 -8.04 -9.81
N LEU A 44 -4.04 -6.79 -9.56
CA LEU A 44 -4.63 -5.94 -8.53
C LEU A 44 -6.11 -5.66 -8.83
N TYR A 45 -6.42 -5.28 -10.07
CA TYR A 45 -7.81 -5.06 -10.51
C TYR A 45 -8.69 -6.29 -10.26
N GLU A 46 -8.27 -7.47 -10.73
CA GLU A 46 -9.01 -8.73 -10.53
C GLU A 46 -9.22 -9.01 -9.04
N SER A 47 -8.18 -8.83 -8.22
CA SER A 47 -8.27 -9.03 -6.77
C SER A 47 -9.26 -8.07 -6.11
N LEU A 48 -9.25 -6.80 -6.51
CA LEU A 48 -10.18 -5.80 -6.01
C LEU A 48 -11.62 -6.14 -6.41
N GLN A 49 -11.87 -6.37 -7.69
CA GLN A 49 -13.23 -6.57 -8.21
C GLN A 49 -13.85 -7.88 -7.75
N GLU A 50 -13.09 -8.98 -7.79
CA GLU A 50 -13.66 -10.30 -7.52
C GLU A 50 -13.71 -10.62 -6.02
N ARG A 51 -12.78 -10.06 -5.22
CA ARG A 51 -12.62 -10.46 -3.81
C ARG A 51 -12.94 -9.36 -2.82
N VAL A 52 -12.44 -8.14 -3.05
CA VAL A 52 -12.59 -7.05 -2.08
C VAL A 52 -13.97 -6.41 -2.24
N LEU A 53 -14.28 -5.87 -3.42
CA LEU A 53 -15.50 -5.11 -3.69
C LEU A 53 -16.75 -5.99 -3.82
N SER A 54 -16.59 -7.33 -3.75
CA SER A 54 -17.69 -8.29 -3.65
C SER A 54 -18.19 -8.52 -2.23
N LEU A 55 -17.48 -8.00 -1.21
CA LEU A 55 -17.90 -7.99 0.18
C LEU A 55 -19.02 -6.96 0.43
N PRO A 56 -19.75 -7.05 1.56
CA PRO A 56 -20.74 -6.05 1.94
C PRO A 56 -20.17 -4.64 2.01
N ASP A 57 -20.94 -3.64 1.55
CA ASP A 57 -20.52 -2.23 1.50
C ASP A 57 -20.16 -1.64 2.88
N ASP A 58 -20.66 -2.22 3.98
CA ASP A 58 -20.37 -1.84 5.36
C ASP A 58 -19.10 -2.49 5.94
N THR A 59 -18.45 -3.39 5.20
CA THR A 59 -17.15 -3.95 5.58
C THR A 59 -16.11 -2.83 5.63
N LEU A 60 -15.43 -2.68 6.75
CA LEU A 60 -14.33 -1.73 6.91
C LEU A 60 -13.08 -2.25 6.20
N VAL A 61 -12.40 -1.38 5.47
CA VAL A 61 -11.08 -1.63 4.89
C VAL A 61 -10.03 -0.94 5.74
N GLY A 62 -8.95 -1.66 6.06
CA GLY A 62 -7.76 -1.11 6.72
C GLY A 62 -6.49 -1.54 5.99
N GLY A 63 -5.83 -0.58 5.35
CA GLY A 63 -4.54 -0.78 4.69
C GLY A 63 -3.37 -0.87 5.67
N ALA A 64 -2.21 -1.32 5.19
CA ALA A 64 -0.97 -1.36 5.98
C ALA A 64 -0.22 -0.01 6.01
N HIS A 65 -0.56 0.90 5.10
CA HIS A 65 0.02 2.24 4.98
C HIS A 65 -1.06 3.30 4.74
N PHE A 66 -0.69 4.55 4.97
CA PHE A 66 -1.44 5.74 4.62
C PHE A 66 -0.46 6.85 4.26
N SER A 67 -0.88 7.83 3.46
CA SER A 67 -0.04 9.00 3.17
C SER A 67 -0.22 10.09 4.22
N ASP A 68 0.69 11.08 4.25
CA ASP A 68 0.52 12.27 5.10
C ASP A 68 -0.74 13.10 4.76
N ALA A 69 -1.34 12.88 3.57
CA ALA A 69 -2.58 13.53 3.16
C ALA A 69 -3.82 12.80 3.69
N ALA A 70 -3.68 11.55 4.15
CA ALA A 70 -4.78 10.74 4.64
C ALA A 70 -5.44 11.39 5.85
N VAL A 71 -6.76 11.50 5.81
CA VAL A 71 -7.56 11.98 6.93
C VAL A 71 -8.08 10.76 7.70
N PRO A 72 -7.80 10.65 9.01
CA PRO A 72 -8.34 9.54 9.80
C PRO A 72 -9.85 9.69 10.01
N ALA A 73 -10.53 8.57 10.24
CA ALA A 73 -11.90 8.52 10.69
C ALA A 73 -12.07 9.18 12.08
N GLU A 74 -13.33 9.41 12.48
CA GLU A 74 -13.64 10.11 13.74
C GLU A 74 -13.04 9.44 14.99
N ASP A 75 -12.82 8.13 14.95
CA ASP A 75 -12.22 7.35 16.03
C ASP A 75 -10.68 7.32 15.99
N GLY A 76 -10.07 8.03 15.03
CA GLY A 76 -8.62 8.11 14.83
C GLY A 76 -8.04 6.97 14.02
N THR A 77 -8.85 6.04 13.50
CA THR A 77 -8.37 4.96 12.65
C THR A 77 -8.25 5.42 11.19
N TYR A 78 -7.41 4.74 10.42
CA TYR A 78 -7.35 4.88 8.97
C TYR A 78 -8.13 3.73 8.32
N THR A 79 -9.45 3.75 8.55
CA THR A 79 -10.37 2.77 7.99
C THR A 79 -11.59 3.45 7.37
N ALA A 80 -12.16 2.83 6.34
CA ALA A 80 -13.37 3.31 5.69
C ALA A 80 -14.22 2.13 5.18
N PRO A 81 -15.56 2.24 5.13
CA PRO A 81 -16.42 1.22 4.54
C PRO A 81 -16.17 1.08 3.02
N ILE A 82 -16.26 -0.14 2.49
CA ILE A 82 -16.14 -0.41 1.04
C ILE A 82 -17.08 0.48 0.21
N GLY A 83 -18.31 0.68 0.67
CA GLY A 83 -19.29 1.51 -0.04
C GLY A 83 -18.88 2.97 -0.16
N GLU A 84 -18.17 3.50 0.85
CA GLU A 84 -17.62 4.86 0.84
C GLU A 84 -16.46 4.95 -0.16
N LEU A 85 -15.52 3.99 -0.10
CA LEU A 85 -14.40 3.93 -1.02
C LEU A 85 -14.85 3.86 -2.48
N LYS A 86 -15.87 3.06 -2.79
CA LYS A 86 -16.45 2.97 -4.15
C LYS A 86 -17.09 4.29 -4.62
N ALA A 87 -17.59 5.11 -3.71
CA ALA A 87 -18.23 6.37 -4.03
C ALA A 87 -17.21 7.52 -4.22
N GLU A 88 -16.04 7.42 -3.57
CA GLU A 88 -15.03 8.48 -3.57
C GLU A 88 -13.84 8.19 -4.49
N MET A 89 -13.52 6.92 -4.75
CA MET A 89 -12.38 6.49 -5.54
C MET A 89 -12.84 5.92 -6.88
N ASP A 90 -12.92 6.79 -7.90
CA ASP A 90 -13.38 6.43 -9.26
C ASP A 90 -12.69 5.17 -9.80
N ALA A 91 -11.40 4.99 -9.50
CA ALA A 91 -10.59 3.84 -9.90
C ALA A 91 -11.24 2.48 -9.55
N LEU A 92 -11.98 2.39 -8.45
CA LEU A 92 -12.63 1.15 -8.00
C LEU A 92 -13.84 0.76 -8.87
N THR A 93 -14.29 1.65 -9.75
CA THR A 93 -15.44 1.44 -10.64
C THR A 93 -15.09 1.52 -12.12
N MET A 94 -13.82 1.76 -12.44
CA MET A 94 -13.30 1.76 -13.82
C MET A 94 -13.27 0.35 -14.41
N GLU A 95 -13.20 0.28 -15.74
CA GLU A 95 -12.87 -0.97 -16.43
C GLU A 95 -11.36 -1.27 -16.30
N GLU A 96 -10.98 -2.55 -16.46
CA GLU A 96 -9.62 -3.04 -16.21
C GLU A 96 -8.53 -2.23 -16.92
N ASP A 97 -8.72 -1.94 -18.21
CA ASP A 97 -7.73 -1.22 -19.01
C ASP A 97 -7.57 0.24 -18.56
N GLU A 98 -8.68 0.91 -18.18
CA GLU A 98 -8.66 2.28 -17.69
C GLU A 98 -8.01 2.36 -16.30
N PHE A 99 -8.34 1.39 -15.43
CA PHE A 99 -7.69 1.24 -14.13
C PHE A 99 -6.18 1.05 -14.28
N ALA A 100 -5.75 0.11 -15.12
CA ALA A 100 -4.33 -0.15 -15.32
C ALA A 100 -3.59 1.06 -15.90
N GLU A 101 -4.17 1.75 -16.87
CA GLU A 101 -3.60 2.98 -17.42
C GLU A 101 -3.47 4.08 -16.36
N LEU A 102 -4.51 4.31 -15.56
CA LEU A 102 -4.51 5.30 -14.49
C LEU A 102 -3.38 5.03 -13.50
N ILE A 103 -3.33 3.81 -12.94
CA ILE A 103 -2.34 3.46 -11.89
C ILE A 103 -0.91 3.56 -12.43
N LEU A 104 -0.65 3.16 -13.67
CA LEU A 104 0.67 3.27 -14.28
C LEU A 104 1.09 4.71 -14.58
N SER A 105 0.13 5.62 -14.78
CA SER A 105 0.40 7.01 -15.15
C SER A 105 0.81 7.91 -13.98
N ASP A 106 0.49 7.53 -12.75
CA ASP A 106 0.63 8.38 -11.55
C ASP A 106 1.42 7.68 -10.42
N MET A 107 2.44 6.88 -10.78
CA MET A 107 3.27 6.21 -9.78
C MET A 107 4.30 7.17 -9.17
N PRO A 108 4.40 7.25 -7.83
CA PRO A 108 5.46 8.01 -7.19
C PRO A 108 6.83 7.34 -7.41
N PRO A 109 7.94 8.08 -7.20
CA PRO A 109 9.27 7.47 -7.22
C PRO A 109 9.36 6.24 -6.32
N ARG A 110 10.15 5.24 -6.71
CA ARG A 110 10.37 4.06 -5.87
C ARG A 110 11.11 4.47 -4.58
N PRO A 111 10.77 3.86 -3.43
CA PRO A 111 11.56 4.04 -2.22
C PRO A 111 13.01 3.63 -2.48
N ALA A 112 14.00 4.38 -2.02
CA ALA A 112 15.40 4.11 -2.36
C ALA A 112 15.92 2.75 -1.85
N ASN A 113 15.27 2.18 -0.83
CA ASN A 113 15.70 0.95 -0.16
C ASN A 113 14.94 -0.29 -0.62
N TYR A 114 14.02 -0.16 -1.58
CA TYR A 114 13.02 -1.20 -1.86
C TYR A 114 13.65 -2.54 -2.27
N GLU A 115 14.71 -2.53 -3.09
CA GLU A 115 15.39 -3.76 -3.53
C GLU A 115 16.03 -4.52 -2.36
N GLU A 116 16.62 -3.78 -1.41
CA GLU A 116 17.27 -4.35 -0.24
C GLU A 116 16.24 -4.89 0.77
N ILE A 117 15.12 -4.19 0.95
CA ILE A 117 13.98 -4.65 1.74
C ILE A 117 13.41 -5.94 1.14
N ILE A 118 13.19 -5.97 -0.18
CA ILE A 118 12.68 -7.16 -0.87
C ILE A 118 13.64 -8.35 -0.69
N ALA A 119 14.93 -8.17 -0.94
CA ALA A 119 15.92 -9.24 -0.77
C ALA A 119 15.98 -9.76 0.67
N THR A 120 15.90 -8.87 1.66
CA THR A 120 15.88 -9.22 3.09
C THR A 120 14.62 -9.99 3.47
N ASN A 121 13.43 -9.52 3.05
CA ASN A 121 12.16 -10.17 3.32
C ASN A 121 12.04 -11.55 2.64
N LEU A 122 12.74 -11.74 1.50
CA LEU A 122 12.88 -13.03 0.83
C LEU A 122 13.93 -13.95 1.49
N GLY A 123 14.61 -13.50 2.55
CA GLY A 123 15.66 -14.25 3.25
C GLY A 123 16.96 -14.40 2.44
N GLN A 124 17.17 -13.58 1.42
CA GLN A 124 18.38 -13.58 0.59
C GLN A 124 19.51 -12.82 1.26
N ASN A 125 19.17 -11.80 2.06
CA ASN A 125 20.07 -11.03 2.91
C ASN A 125 19.72 -11.27 4.38
N ALA A 126 20.73 -11.18 5.25
CA ALA A 126 20.56 -11.15 6.69
C ALA A 126 21.03 -9.79 7.19
N VAL A 127 20.15 -9.06 7.86
CA VAL A 127 20.40 -7.76 8.47
C VAL A 127 20.16 -7.89 9.97
N ASP A 128 20.81 -7.07 10.78
CA ASP A 128 20.48 -6.97 12.20
C ASP A 128 19.31 -6.01 12.46
N ASP A 129 18.84 -5.94 13.71
CA ASP A 129 17.67 -5.13 14.07
C ASP A 129 17.89 -3.61 13.80
N GLU A 130 19.13 -3.12 13.90
CA GLU A 130 19.45 -1.70 13.67
C GLU A 130 19.43 -1.38 12.18
N GLU A 131 19.98 -2.27 11.36
CA GLU A 131 19.96 -2.15 9.90
C GLU A 131 18.53 -2.32 9.36
N ALA A 132 17.75 -3.28 9.87
CA ALA A 132 16.34 -3.44 9.54
C ALA A 132 15.53 -2.16 9.82
N PHE A 133 15.72 -1.55 10.99
CA PHE A 133 15.06 -0.31 11.36
C PHE A 133 15.45 0.85 10.42
N THR A 134 16.72 0.93 10.03
CA THR A 134 17.21 1.94 9.08
C THR A 134 16.60 1.73 7.69
N LEU A 135 16.47 0.48 7.25
CA LEU A 135 15.85 0.14 5.98
C LEU A 135 14.37 0.56 5.95
N GLU A 136 13.62 0.29 7.03
CA GLU A 136 12.22 0.67 7.18
C GLU A 136 12.01 2.19 7.20
N LEU A 137 12.90 2.93 7.86
CA LEU A 137 12.81 4.40 7.88
C LEU A 137 13.04 5.03 6.51
N GLY A 138 13.86 4.43 5.65
CA GLY A 138 14.27 5.06 4.40
C GLY A 138 15.49 5.99 4.59
N PRO A 139 16.30 6.21 3.55
CA PRO A 139 17.56 6.94 3.66
C PRO A 139 17.36 8.45 3.88
N ASN A 140 16.13 8.94 3.72
CA ASN A 140 15.76 10.34 3.92
C ASN A 140 15.22 10.63 5.33
N ASN A 141 14.99 9.62 6.18
CA ASN A 141 14.52 9.81 7.56
C ASN A 141 15.66 9.99 8.57
N CYS A 142 16.86 9.47 8.27
CA CYS A 142 18.03 9.67 9.13
C CYS A 142 18.50 11.14 9.19
N ALA A 143 18.11 11.98 8.24
CA ALA A 143 18.37 13.43 8.29
C ALA A 143 17.39 14.20 9.20
N ALA A 144 16.27 13.59 9.61
CA ALA A 144 15.23 14.26 10.38
C ALA A 144 15.35 14.05 11.90
N SER A 145 16.17 13.10 12.38
CA SER A 145 16.31 12.89 13.82
C SER A 145 17.60 12.18 14.25
N GLN A 146 18.73 12.88 14.23
CA GLN A 146 19.84 12.68 15.20
C GLN A 146 20.75 13.93 15.25
N GLU A 147 20.22 15.10 15.65
CA GLU A 147 20.93 16.04 16.54
C GLU A 147 20.00 17.21 16.93
N SER A 148 19.89 17.45 18.22
CA SER A 148 19.44 18.73 18.75
C SER A 148 20.45 19.81 18.34
N LEU A 149 20.06 20.75 17.48
CA LEU A 149 20.77 22.03 17.31
C LEU A 149 20.50 23.02 18.46
N ALA A 150 19.93 22.54 19.58
CA ALA A 150 19.90 23.25 20.84
C ALA A 150 20.75 22.50 21.88
N GLY A 151 22.00 22.90 21.99
CA GLY A 151 22.91 22.52 23.07
C GLY A 151 23.93 23.64 23.29
N ASP A 152 23.74 24.36 24.41
CA ASP A 152 24.46 25.51 24.99
C ASP A 152 24.46 26.87 24.25
#